data_AF-A0A0C2H2H6-F1
#
_entry.id   AF-A0A0C2H2H6-F1
#
_cell.length_a   1.000
_cell.length_b   1.000
_cell.length_c   1.000
_cell.angle_alpha   90.00
_cell.angle_beta   90.00
_cell.angle_gamma   90.00
#
_symmetry.space_group_name_H-M   'P 1'
#
loop_
_entity.id
_entity.type
_entity.pdbx_description
1 polymer ?
#
loop_
_entity_poly.entity_id
_entity_poly.type
_entity_poly.pdbx_seq_one_letter_code
_entity_poly.pdbx_strand_id
1 'polypeptide(L)'
;MATSSHSYSSAFGSFLVTETSGKHHDMVETPKVPRPYFIIESLEPSVETLLKSNKTTFLPVNTSIYITIGCIKALRLLHMKGFAHRNVQPAYFALRLPRGGLLSRKESELSDLVAITDLSTCRKFRVNLVKGRNNLTYVGNWKYGSVETMSGKEPLAVDDLISCLYMLTEFVLGSIPWSQLTEKQAIINEKKKVEEWDRVEDEKRNALLINYRNLYEWLRNQPNLLWVE
;
A
#
# COMPACT_ATOMS: atom_id res chain seq x y z
N MET A 1 -11.00 -81.21 35.43
CA MET A 1 -9.91 -80.23 35.59
C MET A 1 -9.44 -79.90 34.18
N ALA A 2 -9.82 -78.73 33.64
CA ALA A 2 -8.92 -77.56 33.50
C ALA A 2 -7.66 -77.95 32.71
N THR A 3 -7.32 -77.41 31.53
CA THR A 3 -7.38 -76.01 31.07
C THR A 3 -7.28 -75.92 29.55
N SER A 4 -7.95 -74.88 29.03
CA SER A 4 -7.84 -74.15 27.75
C SER A 4 -6.74 -74.51 26.72
N SER A 5 -7.20 -74.74 25.49
CA SER A 5 -6.41 -74.71 24.25
C SER A 5 -6.43 -73.30 23.62
N HIS A 6 -5.25 -72.85 23.18
CA HIS A 6 -5.05 -71.75 22.24
C HIS A 6 -4.69 -72.36 20.88
N SER A 7 -5.26 -71.84 19.79
CA SER A 7 -4.50 -71.39 18.60
C SER A 7 -5.40 -71.05 17.39
N TYR A 8 -5.30 -69.78 16.98
CA TYR A 8 -5.35 -69.18 15.62
C TYR A 8 -6.52 -69.44 14.65
N SER A 9 -7.15 -68.34 14.21
CA SER A 9 -7.21 -67.98 12.78
C SER A 9 -7.63 -66.52 12.58
N SER A 10 -6.95 -65.84 11.66
CA SER A 10 -7.22 -64.49 11.16
C SER A 10 -8.42 -64.48 10.21
N ALA A 11 -9.36 -63.55 10.40
CA ALA A 11 -10.38 -63.24 9.41
C ALA A 11 -10.56 -61.72 9.27
N PHE A 12 -10.36 -61.26 8.02
CA PHE A 12 -10.75 -59.95 7.51
C PHE A 12 -12.24 -59.68 7.80
N GLY A 13 -12.56 -58.52 8.37
CA GLY A 13 -13.93 -58.04 8.53
C GLY A 13 -14.00 -56.58 8.08
N SER A 14 -14.68 -56.35 6.95
CA SER A 14 -15.02 -55.05 6.40
C SER A 14 -15.82 -54.21 7.40
N PHE A 15 -15.25 -53.09 7.87
CA PHE A 15 -15.97 -52.13 8.69
C PHE A 15 -16.84 -51.25 7.79
N LEU A 16 -18.15 -51.49 7.84
CA LEU A 16 -19.18 -50.58 7.35
C LEU A 16 -19.11 -49.27 8.15
N VAL A 17 -18.95 -48.15 7.45
CA VAL A 17 -19.11 -46.81 8.01
C VAL A 17 -20.60 -46.60 8.27
N THR A 18 -21.01 -46.61 9.53
CA THR A 18 -22.34 -46.15 9.95
C THR A 18 -22.37 -44.62 9.89
N GLU A 19 -23.08 -44.06 8.92
CA GLU A 19 -23.46 -42.65 8.88
C GLU A 19 -24.24 -42.29 10.16
N THR A 20 -23.65 -41.47 11.01
CA THR A 20 -24.38 -40.76 12.05
C THR A 20 -24.79 -39.41 11.47
N SER A 21 -26.09 -39.27 11.18
CA SER A 21 -26.73 -38.04 10.72
C SER A 21 -26.87 -37.04 11.88
N GLY A 22 -25.74 -36.57 12.41
CA GLY A 22 -25.69 -35.38 13.24
C GLY A 22 -25.58 -34.16 12.35
N LYS A 23 -26.67 -33.39 12.20
CA LYS A 23 -26.58 -32.03 11.64
C LYS A 23 -25.63 -31.23 12.54
N HIS A 24 -24.40 -31.00 12.10
CA HIS A 24 -23.57 -29.95 12.66
C HIS A 24 -24.32 -28.64 12.40
N HIS A 25 -25.03 -28.17 13.42
CA HIS A 25 -25.47 -26.79 13.44
C HIS A 25 -24.19 -25.95 13.42
N ASP A 26 -23.98 -25.21 12.33
CA ASP A 26 -23.02 -24.11 12.34
C ASP A 26 -23.39 -23.24 13.54
N MET A 27 -22.52 -23.23 14.56
CA MET A 27 -22.62 -22.27 15.64
C MET A 27 -22.31 -20.92 15.02
N VAL A 28 -23.36 -20.25 14.53
CA VAL A 28 -23.32 -18.83 14.18
C VAL A 28 -23.24 -18.09 15.51
N GLU A 29 -22.03 -18.00 16.07
CA GLU A 29 -21.74 -17.04 17.12
C GLU A 29 -22.00 -15.66 16.52
N THR A 30 -23.19 -15.13 16.77
CA THR A 30 -23.52 -13.75 16.44
C THR A 30 -22.71 -12.89 17.40
N PRO A 31 -21.69 -12.16 16.93
CA PRO A 31 -20.88 -11.34 17.82
C PRO A 31 -21.81 -10.31 18.48
N LYS A 32 -21.69 -10.17 19.82
CA LYS A 32 -22.52 -9.24 20.63
C LYS A 32 -22.48 -7.79 20.12
N VAL A 33 -21.42 -7.45 19.39
CA VAL A 33 -21.31 -6.22 18.62
C VAL A 33 -21.19 -6.61 17.15
N PRO A 34 -22.10 -6.17 16.26
CA PRO A 34 -21.96 -6.43 14.83
C PRO A 34 -20.64 -5.84 14.35
N ARG A 35 -19.87 -6.62 13.57
CA ARG A 35 -18.65 -6.10 12.95
C ARG A 35 -19.04 -4.95 12.02
N PRO A 36 -18.43 -3.75 12.15
CA PRO A 36 -18.72 -2.66 11.23
C PRO A 36 -18.30 -3.08 9.82
N TYR A 37 -19.14 -2.79 8.84
CA TYR A 37 -18.87 -3.00 7.43
C TYR A 37 -19.15 -1.71 6.65
N PHE A 38 -18.40 -1.50 5.58
CA PHE A 38 -18.57 -0.38 4.66
C PHE A 38 -18.89 -0.93 3.28
N ILE A 39 -19.91 -0.37 2.62
CA ILE A 39 -20.22 -0.65 1.21
C ILE A 39 -19.67 0.54 0.42
N ILE A 40 -18.69 0.29 -0.44
CA ILE A 40 -18.01 1.31 -1.25
C ILE A 40 -18.06 0.92 -2.73
N GLU A 41 -17.93 1.92 -3.60
CA GLU A 41 -17.74 1.69 -5.03
C GLU A 41 -16.44 0.89 -5.27
N SER A 42 -16.53 -0.19 -6.06
CA SER A 42 -15.33 -0.91 -6.51
C SER A 42 -14.70 -0.15 -7.67
N LEU A 43 -13.41 0.19 -7.53
CA LEU A 43 -12.65 0.92 -8.54
C LEU A 43 -11.52 0.04 -9.07
N GLU A 44 -11.54 -0.21 -10.37
CA GLU A 44 -10.52 -0.98 -11.07
C GLU A 44 -10.21 -0.33 -12.44
N PRO A 45 -8.97 -0.49 -12.94
CA PRO A 45 -7.85 -1.21 -12.32
C PRO A 45 -7.13 -0.39 -11.24
N SER A 46 -6.48 -1.09 -10.29
CA SER A 46 -5.56 -0.46 -9.35
C SER A 46 -4.29 0.04 -10.06
N VAL A 47 -3.59 1.03 -9.50
CA VAL A 47 -2.31 1.50 -10.03
C VAL A 47 -1.26 0.39 -10.00
N GLU A 48 -1.32 -0.51 -9.01
CA GLU A 48 -0.47 -1.70 -8.97
C GLU A 48 -0.76 -2.66 -10.13
N THR A 49 -2.04 -2.89 -10.44
CA THR A 49 -2.46 -3.72 -11.56
C THR A 49 -1.93 -3.16 -12.88
N LEU A 50 -1.99 -1.83 -13.05
CA LEU A 50 -1.43 -1.17 -14.24
C LEU A 50 0.08 -1.42 -14.36
N LEU A 51 0.83 -1.24 -13.27
CA LEU A 51 2.27 -1.49 -13.25
C LEU A 51 2.61 -2.94 -13.59
N LYS A 52 1.90 -3.91 -12.99
CA LYS A 52 2.11 -5.35 -13.23
C LYS A 52 1.66 -5.83 -14.62
N SER A 53 0.67 -5.15 -15.22
CA SER A 53 0.16 -5.50 -16.55
C SER A 53 1.10 -5.07 -17.67
N ASN A 54 2.01 -4.14 -17.39
CA ASN A 54 2.96 -3.67 -18.37
C ASN A 54 4.02 -4.75 -18.64
N LYS A 55 4.40 -4.93 -19.90
CA LYS A 55 5.46 -5.88 -20.29
C LYS A 55 6.82 -5.44 -19.75
N THR A 56 6.99 -4.14 -19.58
CA THR A 56 8.14 -3.53 -18.91
C THR A 56 7.81 -3.34 -17.44
N THR A 57 8.82 -3.43 -16.57
CA THR A 57 8.67 -3.17 -15.13
C THR A 57 8.42 -1.70 -14.80
N PHE A 58 8.64 -0.78 -15.76
CA PHE A 58 8.45 0.66 -15.65
C PHE A 58 7.28 1.16 -16.51
N LEU A 59 6.79 2.36 -16.21
CA LEU A 59 5.79 3.12 -16.97
C LEU A 59 6.46 4.29 -17.74
N PRO A 60 5.87 4.75 -18.85
CA PRO A 60 6.34 5.96 -19.52
C PRO A 60 6.36 7.16 -18.58
N VAL A 61 7.39 8.02 -18.69
CA VAL A 61 7.62 9.15 -17.76
C VAL A 61 6.38 10.04 -17.63
N ASN A 62 5.71 10.39 -18.74
CA ASN A 62 4.51 11.22 -18.72
C ASN A 62 3.39 10.56 -17.90
N THR A 63 3.10 9.28 -18.18
CA THR A 63 2.10 8.50 -17.46
C THR A 63 2.43 8.41 -15.97
N SER A 64 3.69 8.15 -15.63
CA SER A 64 4.19 8.11 -14.23
C SER A 64 3.95 9.43 -13.50
N ILE A 65 4.22 10.56 -14.16
CA ILE A 65 3.99 11.91 -13.60
C ILE A 65 2.49 12.14 -13.40
N TYR A 66 1.64 11.87 -14.38
CA TYR A 66 0.20 12.11 -14.25
C TYR A 66 -0.47 11.22 -13.19
N ILE A 67 -0.08 9.96 -13.07
CA ILE A 67 -0.55 9.07 -12.01
C ILE A 67 -0.12 9.63 -10.65
N THR A 68 1.15 10.05 -10.50
CA THR A 68 1.67 10.61 -9.24
C THR A 68 0.93 11.88 -8.86
N ILE A 69 0.69 12.79 -9.81
CA ILE A 69 -0.12 14.00 -9.60
C ILE A 69 -1.55 13.61 -9.15
N GLY A 70 -2.14 12.58 -9.76
CA GLY A 70 -3.45 12.07 -9.36
C GLY A 70 -3.48 11.54 -7.93
N CYS A 71 -2.46 10.77 -7.52
CA CYS A 71 -2.34 10.30 -6.14
C CYS A 71 -2.27 11.48 -5.15
N ILE A 72 -1.47 12.50 -5.46
CA ILE A 72 -1.34 13.72 -4.64
C ILE A 72 -2.68 14.46 -4.56
N LYS A 73 -3.39 14.61 -5.68
CA LYS A 73 -4.72 15.24 -5.72
C LYS A 73 -5.75 14.47 -4.90
N ALA A 74 -5.73 13.14 -4.96
CA ALA A 74 -6.62 12.31 -4.15
C ALA A 74 -6.34 12.44 -2.65
N LEU A 75 -5.06 12.58 -2.26
CA LEU A 75 -4.64 12.80 -0.87
C LEU A 75 -4.98 14.21 -0.35
N ARG A 76 -5.06 15.22 -1.22
CA ARG A 76 -5.29 16.63 -0.84
C ARG A 76 -6.46 16.81 0.13
N LEU A 77 -7.63 16.24 -0.16
CA LEU A 77 -8.81 16.43 0.69
C LEU A 77 -8.63 15.77 2.07
N LEU A 78 -8.01 14.60 2.11
CA LEU A 78 -7.69 13.90 3.36
C LEU A 78 -6.76 14.76 4.23
N HIS A 79 -5.71 15.31 3.62
CA HIS A 79 -4.74 16.19 4.27
C HIS A 79 -5.39 17.50 4.76
N MET A 80 -6.27 18.12 3.96
CA MET A 80 -7.05 19.31 4.36
C MET A 80 -7.91 19.07 5.60
N LYS A 81 -8.40 17.84 5.80
CA LYS A 81 -9.16 17.45 7.01
C LYS A 81 -8.27 17.07 8.19
N GLY A 82 -6.96 17.17 8.05
CA GLY A 82 -5.99 16.90 9.11
C GLY A 82 -5.64 15.42 9.27
N PHE A 83 -5.83 14.60 8.24
CA PHE A 83 -5.52 13.17 8.27
C PHE A 83 -4.33 12.83 7.38
N ALA A 84 -3.46 11.93 7.85
CA ALA A 84 -2.46 11.26 7.02
C ALA A 84 -2.98 9.85 6.68
N HIS A 85 -2.73 9.39 5.46
CA HIS A 85 -3.09 8.07 4.98
C HIS A 85 -2.23 6.99 5.64
N ARG A 86 -0.92 7.22 5.81
CA ARG A 86 0.05 6.31 6.46
C ARG A 86 0.41 5.03 5.72
N ASN A 87 -0.26 4.72 4.61
CA ASN A 87 0.05 3.55 3.79
C ASN A 87 -0.16 3.85 2.31
N VAL A 88 0.46 4.92 1.82
CA VAL A 88 0.42 5.31 0.41
C VAL A 88 1.23 4.29 -0.40
N GLN A 89 0.54 3.53 -1.25
CA GLN A 89 1.14 2.53 -2.14
C GLN A 89 0.26 2.28 -3.37
N PRO A 90 0.79 1.76 -4.48
CA PRO A 90 0.03 1.59 -5.73
C PRO A 90 -1.25 0.76 -5.60
N ALA A 91 -1.30 -0.20 -4.67
CA ALA A 91 -2.46 -1.06 -4.45
C ALA A 91 -3.68 -0.32 -3.87
N TYR A 92 -3.49 0.86 -3.27
CA TYR A 92 -4.54 1.66 -2.63
C TYR A 92 -5.00 2.86 -3.45
N PHE A 93 -4.54 2.93 -4.70
CA PHE A 93 -5.04 3.86 -5.70
C PHE A 93 -5.58 3.08 -6.88
N ALA A 94 -6.65 3.58 -7.49
CA ALA A 94 -7.25 3.00 -8.69
C ALA A 94 -7.68 4.09 -9.67
N LEU A 95 -7.82 3.73 -10.94
CA LEU A 95 -8.39 4.60 -11.96
C LEU A 95 -9.91 4.45 -11.98
N ARG A 96 -10.63 5.56 -11.81
CA ARG A 96 -12.07 5.65 -12.06
C ARG A 96 -12.30 5.81 -13.56
N LEU A 97 -12.38 4.69 -14.27
CA LEU A 97 -12.66 4.68 -15.70
C LEU A 97 -14.13 5.02 -15.99
N PRO A 98 -14.44 5.75 -17.08
CA PRO A 98 -15.82 5.95 -17.52
C PRO A 98 -16.52 4.63 -17.81
N ARG A 99 -17.86 4.61 -17.68
CA ARG A 99 -18.69 3.45 -18.07
C ARG A 99 -18.45 3.18 -19.56
N GLY A 100 -17.87 2.00 -19.87
CA GLY A 100 -17.47 1.62 -21.23
C GLY A 100 -15.97 1.39 -21.43
N GLY A 101 -15.13 1.65 -20.42
CA GLY A 101 -13.74 1.18 -20.34
C GLY A 101 -12.73 1.91 -21.23
N LEU A 102 -13.17 2.58 -22.30
CA LEU A 102 -12.27 3.37 -23.16
C LEU A 102 -12.07 4.78 -22.60
N LEU A 103 -10.81 5.14 -22.39
CA LEU A 103 -10.42 6.52 -22.16
C LEU A 103 -10.56 7.30 -23.48
N SER A 104 -11.69 8.00 -23.67
CA SER A 104 -11.80 9.05 -24.70
C SER A 104 -11.11 10.36 -24.30
N ARG A 105 -10.35 10.33 -23.20
CA ARG A 105 -9.72 11.49 -22.56
C ARG A 105 -8.25 11.58 -22.92
N LYS A 106 -7.72 12.81 -22.90
CA LYS A 106 -6.28 13.07 -23.11
C LYS A 106 -5.48 12.47 -21.95
N GLU A 107 -4.22 12.09 -22.20
CA GLU A 107 -3.31 11.56 -21.16
C GLU A 107 -3.18 12.52 -19.96
N SER A 108 -3.26 13.83 -20.20
CA SER A 108 -3.24 14.86 -19.15
C SER A 108 -4.37 14.75 -18.12
N GLU A 109 -5.50 14.15 -18.51
CA GLU A 109 -6.66 13.98 -17.64
C GLU A 109 -6.56 12.72 -16.76
N LEU A 110 -5.52 11.88 -16.95
CA LEU A 110 -5.30 10.69 -16.14
C LEU A 110 -5.22 11.03 -14.64
N SER A 111 -4.65 12.19 -14.31
CA SER A 111 -4.55 12.67 -12.93
C SER A 111 -5.91 12.91 -12.26
N ASP A 112 -6.97 13.17 -13.02
CA ASP A 112 -8.33 13.39 -12.49
C ASP A 112 -9.07 12.08 -12.21
N LEU A 113 -8.56 10.96 -12.71
CA LEU A 113 -9.19 9.65 -12.59
C LEU A 113 -8.69 8.86 -11.39
N VAL A 114 -7.56 9.25 -10.79
CA VAL A 114 -6.97 8.54 -9.65
C VAL A 114 -7.81 8.77 -8.40
N ALA A 115 -8.18 7.69 -7.71
CA ALA A 115 -8.92 7.71 -6.46
C ALA A 115 -8.28 6.78 -5.43
N ILE A 116 -8.41 7.13 -4.14
CA ILE A 116 -8.01 6.27 -3.02
C ILE A 116 -9.09 5.19 -2.81
N THR A 117 -8.67 3.94 -2.67
CA THR A 117 -9.57 2.79 -2.47
C THR A 117 -9.60 2.27 -1.04
N ASP A 118 -8.58 2.55 -0.23
CA ASP A 118 -8.48 2.09 1.15
C ASP A 118 -8.12 3.24 2.11
N LEU A 119 -8.95 3.46 3.12
CA LEU A 119 -8.73 4.50 4.14
C LEU A 119 -8.51 3.92 5.56
N SER A 120 -8.36 2.60 5.69
CA SER A 120 -8.34 1.88 6.98
C SER A 120 -7.17 2.26 7.89
N THR A 121 -6.07 2.73 7.30
CA THR A 121 -4.83 3.10 8.01
C THR A 121 -4.75 4.58 8.40
N CYS A 122 -5.72 5.38 7.92
CA CYS A 122 -5.73 6.82 8.09
C CYS A 122 -5.72 7.22 9.57
N ARG A 123 -5.05 8.33 9.88
CA ARG A 123 -4.98 8.88 11.24
C ARG A 123 -4.96 10.39 11.20
N LYS A 124 -5.72 11.01 12.11
CA LYS A 124 -5.66 12.45 12.34
C LYS A 124 -4.29 12.83 12.88
N PHE A 125 -3.53 13.61 12.13
CA PHE A 125 -2.27 14.17 12.58
C PHE A 125 -2.52 15.37 13.50
N ARG A 126 -1.60 15.62 14.42
CA ARG A 126 -1.72 16.67 15.42
C ARG A 126 -0.70 17.78 15.14
N VAL A 127 -1.08 18.67 14.22
CA VAL A 127 -0.35 19.93 14.01
C VAL A 127 -0.55 20.79 15.27
N ASN A 128 0.51 21.36 15.83
CA ASN A 128 0.50 22.22 17.03
C ASN A 128 0.51 21.55 18.41
N LEU A 129 0.87 20.27 18.53
CA LEU A 129 1.30 19.76 19.84
C LEU A 129 2.80 19.95 20.01
N VAL A 130 3.19 20.59 21.12
CA VAL A 130 4.59 20.85 21.53
C VAL A 130 5.46 19.58 21.51
N LYS A 131 4.85 18.41 21.62
CA LYS A 131 5.49 17.11 21.36
C LYS A 131 4.53 16.24 20.53
N GLY A 132 4.92 15.95 19.28
CA GLY A 132 4.33 14.85 18.52
C GLY A 132 4.50 13.53 19.27
N ARG A 133 3.67 12.52 18.99
CA ARG A 133 3.88 11.20 19.59
C ARG A 133 5.10 10.55 18.94
N ASN A 134 5.99 10.04 19.78
CA ASN A 134 7.12 9.23 19.35
C ASN A 134 6.82 7.75 19.63
N ASN A 135 7.59 6.86 19.01
CA ASN A 135 7.47 5.40 19.15
C ASN A 135 6.11 4.85 18.71
N LEU A 136 5.50 5.45 17.69
CA LEU A 136 4.29 4.89 17.09
C LEU A 136 4.61 3.61 16.33
N THR A 137 3.71 2.64 16.42
CA THR A 137 3.77 1.42 15.61
C THR A 137 3.61 1.77 14.13
N TYR A 138 4.58 1.33 13.33
CA TYR A 138 4.54 1.46 11.88
C TYR A 138 3.51 0.47 11.30
N VAL A 139 2.65 0.97 10.41
CA VAL A 139 1.58 0.17 9.76
C VAL A 139 1.63 0.27 8.23
N GLY A 140 2.55 1.07 7.69
CA GLY A 140 2.66 1.33 6.26
C GLY A 140 3.45 0.26 5.52
N ASN A 141 3.46 0.36 4.19
CA ASN A 141 4.28 -0.49 3.34
C ASN A 141 5.77 -0.09 3.46
N TRP A 142 6.65 -1.02 3.85
CA TRP A 142 8.09 -0.79 4.02
C TRP A 142 8.81 -0.23 2.79
N LYS A 143 8.28 -0.51 1.59
CA LYS A 143 8.80 -0.02 0.31
C LYS A 143 8.57 1.48 0.14
N TYR A 144 7.38 1.98 0.47
CA TYR A 144 6.97 3.36 0.20
C TYR A 144 6.89 4.26 1.45
N GLY A 145 7.00 3.71 2.66
CA GLY A 145 7.01 4.52 3.87
C GLY A 145 8.16 5.53 3.92
N SER A 146 7.90 6.71 4.50
CA SER A 146 8.92 7.71 4.77
C SER A 146 9.88 7.23 5.87
N VAL A 147 11.11 7.73 5.84
CA VAL A 147 12.11 7.44 6.90
C VAL A 147 11.60 7.84 8.29
N GLU A 148 10.86 8.95 8.38
CA GLU A 148 10.35 9.51 9.63
C GLU A 148 9.27 8.60 10.26
N THR A 149 8.30 8.16 9.47
CA THR A 149 7.24 7.25 9.94
C THR A 149 7.76 5.86 10.25
N MET A 150 8.71 5.35 9.47
CA MET A 150 9.40 4.09 9.75
C MET A 150 10.23 4.17 11.06
N SER A 151 10.69 5.37 11.42
CA SER A 151 11.38 5.63 12.69
C SER A 151 10.43 5.84 13.88
N GLY A 152 9.11 5.72 13.67
CA GLY A 152 8.09 5.80 14.73
C GLY A 152 7.69 7.23 15.11
N LYS A 153 8.02 8.23 14.29
CA LYS A 153 7.53 9.60 14.47
C LYS A 153 6.05 9.73 14.07
N GLU A 154 5.39 10.79 14.55
CA GLU A 154 4.00 11.10 14.17
C GLU A 154 3.92 11.28 12.64
N PRO A 155 3.06 10.52 11.94
CA PRO A 155 2.86 10.67 10.51
C PRO A 155 2.16 11.99 10.18
N LEU A 156 2.64 12.69 9.18
CA LEU A 156 2.13 13.96 8.68
C LEU A 156 1.75 13.85 7.19
N ALA A 157 1.11 14.90 6.65
CA ALA A 157 0.78 14.98 5.22
C ALA A 157 2.02 14.87 4.32
N VAL A 158 3.16 15.44 4.75
CA VAL A 158 4.43 15.36 4.01
C VAL A 158 4.93 13.92 3.84
N ASP A 159 4.67 13.04 4.82
CA ASP A 159 5.12 11.65 4.75
C ASP A 159 4.40 10.88 3.63
N ASP A 160 3.10 11.15 3.45
CA ASP A 160 2.32 10.59 2.33
C ASP A 160 2.85 11.11 0.98
N LEU A 161 3.28 12.38 0.89
CA LEU A 161 3.86 12.95 -0.34
C LEU A 161 5.25 12.38 -0.65
N ILE A 162 6.06 12.11 0.37
CA ILE A 162 7.33 11.38 0.23
C ILE A 162 7.06 9.97 -0.31
N SER A 163 6.03 9.28 0.18
CA SER A 163 5.60 7.99 -0.39
C SER A 163 5.22 8.11 -1.87
N CYS A 164 4.57 9.19 -2.30
CA CYS A 164 4.31 9.46 -3.71
C CYS A 164 5.60 9.64 -4.54
N LEU A 165 6.64 10.27 -4.00
CA LEU A 165 7.94 10.38 -4.70
C LEU A 165 8.63 9.02 -4.85
N TYR A 166 8.57 8.15 -3.83
CA TYR A 166 9.09 6.79 -3.96
C TYR A 166 8.30 5.97 -4.99
N MET A 167 6.97 6.11 -5.03
CA MET A 167 6.15 5.50 -6.10
C MET A 167 6.55 6.02 -7.48
N LEU A 168 6.70 7.34 -7.66
CA LEU A 168 7.15 7.94 -8.92
C LEU A 168 8.51 7.37 -9.36
N THR A 169 9.44 7.25 -8.41
CA THR A 169 10.78 6.67 -8.67
C THR A 169 10.67 5.26 -9.21
N GLU A 170 9.84 4.43 -8.58
CA GLU A 170 9.59 3.08 -9.07
C GLU A 170 8.92 3.08 -10.43
N PHE A 171 7.93 3.95 -10.66
CA PHE A 171 7.23 4.00 -11.93
C PHE A 171 8.17 4.33 -13.07
N VAL A 172 9.14 5.24 -12.88
CA VAL A 172 10.07 5.62 -13.95
C VAL A 172 11.26 4.66 -14.09
N LEU A 173 11.76 4.08 -13.00
CA LEU A 173 12.92 3.17 -13.03
C LEU A 173 12.54 1.68 -13.14
N GLY A 174 11.29 1.34 -12.88
CA GLY A 174 10.77 -0.03 -12.78
C GLY A 174 11.16 -0.76 -11.49
N SER A 175 12.04 -0.17 -10.67
CA SER A 175 12.40 -0.66 -9.35
C SER A 175 12.96 0.48 -8.50
N ILE A 176 13.13 0.23 -7.20
CA ILE A 176 13.82 1.16 -6.30
C ILE A 176 14.98 0.44 -5.60
N PRO A 177 16.04 1.17 -5.17
CA PRO A 177 17.28 0.55 -4.70
C PRO A 177 17.10 -0.43 -3.53
N TRP A 178 16.12 -0.18 -2.65
CA TRP A 178 15.83 -1.03 -1.49
C TRP A 178 14.77 -2.12 -1.75
N SER A 179 14.37 -2.35 -3.00
CA SER A 179 13.29 -3.31 -3.32
C SER A 179 13.54 -4.74 -2.86
N GLN A 180 14.82 -5.15 -2.74
CA GLN A 180 15.24 -6.49 -2.29
C GLN A 180 15.68 -6.52 -0.83
N LEU A 181 15.63 -5.38 -0.13
CA LEU A 181 16.06 -5.30 1.27
C LEU A 181 14.90 -5.61 2.21
N THR A 182 15.19 -6.38 3.26
CA THR A 182 14.21 -6.76 4.29
C THR A 182 14.52 -6.14 5.65
N GLU A 183 15.79 -5.82 5.91
CA GLU A 183 16.21 -5.20 7.16
C GLU A 183 15.81 -3.71 7.18
N LYS A 184 15.07 -3.32 8.23
CA LYS A 184 14.60 -1.94 8.45
C LYS A 184 15.72 -0.91 8.29
N GLN A 185 16.88 -1.13 8.92
CA GLN A 185 17.96 -0.15 8.92
C GLN A 185 18.62 -0.02 7.55
N ALA A 186 18.78 -1.13 6.83
CA ALA A 186 19.28 -1.13 5.46
C ALA A 186 18.34 -0.36 4.51
N ILE A 187 17.03 -0.59 4.62
CA ILE A 187 16.02 0.15 3.84
C ILE A 187 16.10 1.66 4.12
N ILE A 188 16.19 2.05 5.40
CA ILE A 188 16.30 3.47 5.79
C ILE A 188 17.57 4.11 5.21
N ASN A 189 18.70 3.40 5.25
CA ASN A 189 19.96 3.92 4.75
C ASN A 189 19.91 4.14 3.23
N GLU A 190 19.32 3.21 2.47
CA GLU A 190 19.14 3.38 1.03
C GLU A 190 18.14 4.49 0.67
N LYS A 191 17.04 4.63 1.45
CA LYS A 191 16.10 5.76 1.30
C LYS A 191 16.80 7.11 1.43
N LYS A 192 17.66 7.26 2.46
CA LYS A 192 18.43 8.50 2.66
C LYS A 192 19.35 8.83 1.49
N LYS A 193 20.01 7.82 0.90
CA LYS A 193 20.83 8.03 -0.30
C LYS A 193 20.01 8.54 -1.49
N VAL A 194 18.83 7.98 -1.72
CA VAL A 194 17.95 8.41 -2.82
C VAL A 194 17.43 9.83 -2.63
N GLU A 195 17.15 10.24 -1.39
CA GLU A 195 16.71 11.60 -1.08
C GLU A 195 17.77 12.67 -1.37
N GLU A 196 19.04 12.26 -1.48
CA GLU A 196 20.18 13.13 -1.80
C GLU A 196 20.51 13.17 -3.30
N TRP A 197 19.81 12.41 -4.15
CA TRP A 197 20.06 12.39 -5.60
C TRP A 197 19.71 13.72 -6.27
N ASP A 198 20.61 14.28 -7.08
CA ASP A 198 20.33 15.50 -7.84
C ASP A 198 19.32 15.27 -8.98
N ARG A 199 19.37 14.08 -9.59
CA ARG A 199 18.53 13.66 -10.72
C ARG A 199 18.29 12.15 -10.71
N VAL A 200 17.21 11.75 -11.35
CA VAL A 200 16.89 10.35 -11.65
C VAL A 200 17.28 10.07 -13.09
N GLU A 201 18.07 9.04 -13.34
CA GLU A 201 18.56 8.65 -14.67
C GLU A 201 18.19 7.19 -15.00
N ASP A 202 18.00 6.88 -16.27
CA ASP A 202 17.86 5.49 -16.74
C ASP A 202 19.23 4.77 -16.87
N GLU A 203 19.22 3.48 -17.24
CA GLU A 203 20.44 2.68 -17.44
C GLU A 203 21.40 3.25 -18.50
N LYS A 204 20.88 4.08 -19.41
CA LYS A 204 21.64 4.73 -20.49
C LYS A 204 22.11 6.14 -20.09
N ARG A 205 21.91 6.56 -18.83
CA ARG A 205 22.21 7.89 -18.29
C ARG A 205 21.38 9.02 -18.91
N ASN A 206 20.18 8.71 -19.40
CA ASN A 206 19.22 9.74 -19.78
C ASN A 206 18.60 10.30 -18.50
N ALA A 207 18.66 11.62 -18.31
CA ALA A 207 17.99 12.28 -17.20
C ALA A 207 16.47 12.21 -17.37
N LEU A 208 15.79 11.55 -16.43
CA LEU A 208 14.34 11.40 -16.39
C LEU A 208 13.67 12.48 -15.54
N LEU A 209 14.28 12.80 -14.39
CA LEU A 209 13.81 13.83 -13.47
C LEU A 209 15.01 14.63 -12.95
N ILE A 210 14.88 15.95 -12.88
CA ILE A 210 15.92 16.86 -12.36
C ILE A 210 15.47 17.53 -11.06
N ASN A 211 16.42 18.09 -10.30
CA ASN A 211 16.17 18.75 -9.00
C ASN A 211 15.53 17.81 -7.96
N TYR A 212 15.85 16.52 -8.03
CA TYR A 212 15.15 15.50 -7.26
C TYR A 212 15.36 15.66 -5.75
N ARG A 213 16.60 15.96 -5.33
CA ARG A 213 16.95 16.36 -3.96
C ARG A 213 16.18 17.58 -3.47
N ASN A 214 16.08 18.62 -4.28
CA ASN A 214 15.41 19.87 -3.90
C ASN A 214 13.93 19.64 -3.60
N LEU A 215 13.28 18.65 -4.25
CA LEU A 215 11.90 18.27 -3.93
C LEU A 215 11.76 17.69 -2.52
N TYR A 216 12.69 16.82 -2.10
CA TYR A 216 12.69 16.27 -0.73
C TYR A 216 12.98 17.34 0.30
N GLU A 217 13.98 18.19 0.06
CA GLU A 217 14.31 19.29 0.96
C GLU A 217 13.13 20.26 1.11
N TRP A 218 12.48 20.61 -0.01
CA TRP A 218 11.29 21.45 0.02
C TRP A 218 10.16 20.80 0.84
N LEU A 219 9.84 19.53 0.57
CA LEU A 219 8.78 18.79 1.27
C LEU A 219 9.03 18.73 2.77
N ARG A 220 10.25 18.37 3.20
CA ARG A 220 10.63 18.28 4.62
C ARG A 220 10.47 19.60 5.37
N ASN A 221 10.64 20.71 4.67
CA ASN A 221 10.47 22.05 5.20
C ASN A 221 8.99 22.51 5.21
N GLN A 222 8.03 21.63 4.91
CA GLN A 222 6.59 21.88 5.02
C GLN A 222 5.95 21.10 6.22
N PRO A 223 6.31 21.40 7.48
CA PRO A 223 5.76 20.67 8.64
C PRO A 223 4.25 20.83 8.78
N ASN A 224 3.72 21.96 8.28
CA ASN A 224 2.31 22.30 8.29
C ASN A 224 1.82 22.49 6.87
N LEU A 225 1.98 21.48 6.00
CA LEU A 225 1.40 21.51 4.65
C LEU A 225 -0.14 21.59 4.75
N LEU A 226 -0.63 22.78 5.05
CA LEU A 226 -2.02 23.18 5.01
C LEU A 226 -2.22 23.63 3.58
N TRP A 227 -2.92 22.81 2.81
CA TRP A 227 -3.41 23.22 1.50
C TRP A 227 -4.24 24.49 1.74
N VAL A 228 -3.68 25.64 1.37
CA VAL A 228 -4.38 26.93 1.49
C VAL A 228 -5.61 26.86 0.59
N GLU A 229 -6.76 27.29 1.13
CA GLU A 229 -8.05 27.33 0.41
C GLU A 229 -8.00 28.24 -0.83
#